data_AF-A0A8H3EWK6-F1
#
_entry.id   AF-A0A8H3EWK6-F1
#
_cell.length_a   1.000
_cell.length_b   1.000
_cell.length_c   1.000
_cell.angle_alpha   90.00
_cell.angle_beta   90.00
_cell.angle_gamma   90.00
#
_symmetry.space_group_name_H-M   'P 1'
#
loop_
_entity.id
_entity.type
_entity.pdbx_description
1 polymer ?
#
loop_
_entity_poly.entity_id
_entity_poly.type
_entity_poly.pdbx_seq_one_letter_code
_entity_poly.pdbx_strand_id
1 'polypeptide(L)'
;MEQVVDFVNFRLSYIGSVDDDDTLHCMHGQTECLGNMLSLCANNLFPENAKVSLGFSACLIMSYQRIPSRDLVQSCAMEHGIPFEDLNACVSEEGKGLDLLEASIKRSEKAGVKKSCTVRVEGEIWCIMDGGKWTDCNGGHEVKDLVKEIESRYKTNATG
;
A
#
# COMPACT_ATOMS: atom_id res chain seq x y z
N MET A 1 12.15 -3.76 -0.25
CA MET A 1 11.95 -3.03 -1.52
C MET A 1 13.22 -2.45 -2.10
N GLU A 2 14.13 -1.88 -1.30
CA GLU A 2 15.37 -1.27 -1.83
C GLU A 2 16.20 -2.18 -2.74
N GLN A 3 16.24 -3.50 -2.48
CA GLN A 3 16.99 -4.47 -3.29
C GLN A 3 16.44 -4.70 -4.71
N VAL A 4 15.17 -4.35 -4.97
CA VAL A 4 14.47 -4.69 -6.21
C VAL A 4 13.68 -3.51 -6.80
N VAL A 5 13.95 -2.30 -6.33
CA VAL A 5 13.17 -1.10 -6.69
C VAL A 5 13.16 -0.85 -8.21
N ASP A 6 14.26 -1.17 -8.90
CA ASP A 6 14.40 -1.00 -10.34
C ASP A 6 13.70 -2.09 -11.17
N PHE A 7 13.19 -3.14 -10.53
CA PHE A 7 12.58 -4.31 -11.20
C PHE A 7 11.06 -4.40 -10.96
N VAL A 8 10.48 -3.49 -10.17
CA VAL A 8 9.11 -3.59 -9.70
C VAL A 8 8.30 -2.35 -10.00
N ASN A 9 7.09 -2.55 -10.51
CA ASN A 9 6.04 -1.56 -10.42
C ASN A 9 5.21 -1.84 -9.17
N PHE A 10 5.57 -1.18 -8.06
CA PHE A 10 4.92 -1.43 -6.78
C PHE A 10 3.52 -0.79 -6.72
N ARG A 11 2.53 -1.57 -6.29
CA ARG A 11 1.17 -1.09 -6.09
C ARG A 11 0.61 -1.48 -4.73
N LEU A 12 0.19 -0.47 -3.97
CA LEU A 12 -0.51 -0.66 -2.70
C LEU A 12 -2.01 -0.72 -2.93
N SER A 13 -2.72 -1.58 -2.21
CA SER A 13 -4.18 -1.65 -2.23
C SER A 13 -4.72 -2.09 -0.88
N TYR A 14 -5.91 -1.62 -0.53
CA TYR A 14 -6.52 -1.84 0.77
C TYR A 14 -7.79 -2.67 0.66
N ILE A 15 -8.17 -3.29 1.78
CA ILE A 15 -9.42 -4.03 1.93
C ILE A 15 -10.41 -3.11 2.65
N GLY A 16 -11.63 -3.05 2.14
CA GLY A 16 -12.72 -2.25 2.66
C GLY A 16 -14.00 -2.59 1.91
N SER A 17 -15.03 -1.78 2.09
CA SER A 17 -16.28 -1.87 1.34
C SER A 17 -16.81 -0.49 1.02
N VAL A 18 -17.62 -0.41 -0.03
CA VAL A 18 -18.44 0.77 -0.36
C VAL A 18 -19.89 0.37 -0.10
N ASP A 19 -20.66 1.18 0.62
CA ASP A 19 -22.10 0.95 0.77
C ASP A 19 -22.92 1.60 -0.36
N ASP A 20 -24.25 1.43 -0.30
CA ASP A 20 -25.16 1.91 -1.35
C ASP A 20 -25.22 3.45 -1.46
N ASP A 21 -24.76 4.17 -0.43
CA ASP A 21 -24.69 5.64 -0.40
C ASP A 21 -23.28 6.15 -0.78
N ASP A 22 -22.49 5.32 -1.46
CA ASP A 22 -21.09 5.58 -1.85
C ASP A 22 -20.16 5.88 -0.65
N THR A 23 -20.53 5.48 0.56
CA THR A 23 -19.70 5.67 1.76
C THR A 23 -18.66 4.56 1.87
N LEU A 24 -17.39 4.97 2.05
CA LEU A 24 -16.26 4.05 2.23
C LEU A 24 -16.14 3.60 3.69
N HIS A 25 -15.97 2.29 3.85
CA HIS A 25 -15.75 1.62 5.14
C HIS A 25 -14.44 0.84 5.10
N CYS A 26 -13.57 1.11 6.07
CA CYS A 26 -12.36 0.33 6.32
C CYS A 26 -12.57 -0.57 7.54
N MET A 27 -11.82 -1.67 7.62
CA MET A 27 -12.02 -2.72 8.61
C MET A 27 -11.87 -2.24 10.07
N HIS A 28 -11.12 -1.17 10.29
CA HIS A 28 -10.82 -0.59 11.60
C HIS A 28 -11.35 0.84 11.76
N GLY A 29 -12.34 1.23 10.95
CA GLY A 29 -13.02 2.51 11.04
C GLY A 29 -12.33 3.66 10.31
N GLN A 30 -12.82 4.88 10.54
CA GLN A 30 -12.49 6.03 9.68
C GLN A 30 -11.04 6.53 9.81
N THR A 31 -10.40 6.32 10.96
CA THR A 31 -8.98 6.66 11.12
C THR A 31 -8.08 5.78 10.27
N GLU A 32 -8.43 4.50 10.09
CA GLU A 32 -7.76 3.62 9.14
C GLU A 32 -7.98 4.11 7.70
N CYS A 33 -9.21 4.49 7.34
CA CYS A 33 -9.48 5.04 6.02
C CYS A 33 -8.60 6.26 5.71
N LEU A 34 -8.45 7.19 6.65
CA LEU A 34 -7.53 8.31 6.46
C LEU A 34 -6.08 7.86 6.29
N GLY A 35 -5.60 6.92 7.11
CA GLY A 35 -4.25 6.35 6.99
C GLY A 35 -3.99 5.70 5.62
N ASN A 36 -5.00 5.00 5.09
CA ASN A 36 -4.97 4.38 3.78
C ASN A 36 -4.93 5.45 2.68
N MET A 37 -5.79 6.48 2.77
CA MET A 37 -5.78 7.62 1.84
C MET A 37 -4.43 8.33 1.83
N LEU A 38 -3.82 8.60 2.99
CA LEU A 38 -2.48 9.21 3.08
C LEU A 38 -1.43 8.38 2.36
N SER A 39 -1.42 7.06 2.58
CA SER A 39 -0.46 6.14 1.95
C SER A 39 -0.67 6.06 0.43
N LEU A 40 -1.92 6.03 -0.04
CA LEU A 40 -2.25 6.06 -1.46
C LEU A 40 -1.90 7.39 -2.11
N CYS A 41 -2.14 8.51 -1.43
CA CYS A 41 -1.75 9.84 -1.88
C CYS A 41 -0.24 9.97 -2.03
N ALA A 42 0.54 9.46 -1.07
CA ALA A 42 1.99 9.40 -1.21
C ALA A 42 2.42 8.56 -2.43
N ASN A 43 1.78 7.41 -2.67
CA ASN A 43 2.07 6.59 -3.86
C ASN A 43 1.63 7.27 -5.16
N ASN A 44 0.54 8.03 -5.16
CA ASN A 44 0.08 8.81 -6.32
C ASN A 44 0.99 10.00 -6.63
N LEU A 45 1.54 10.66 -5.60
CA LEU A 45 2.48 11.78 -5.77
C LEU A 45 3.87 11.30 -6.22
N PHE A 46 4.26 10.08 -5.83
CA PHE A 46 5.58 9.50 -6.11
C PHE A 46 5.47 8.10 -6.75
N PRO A 47 4.81 7.96 -7.92
CA PRO A 47 4.50 6.65 -8.51
C PRO A 47 5.75 5.85 -8.90
N GLU A 48 6.80 6.54 -9.36
CA GLU A 48 8.08 5.92 -9.76
C GLU A 48 9.10 5.87 -8.62
N ASN A 49 8.74 6.33 -7.41
CA ASN A 49 9.65 6.35 -6.27
C ASN A 49 9.04 5.61 -5.08
N ALA A 50 9.00 4.28 -5.22
CA ALA A 50 8.51 3.39 -4.18
C ALA A 50 9.29 3.54 -2.86
N LYS A 51 10.57 3.94 -2.89
CA LYS A 51 11.34 4.19 -1.66
C LYS A 51 10.73 5.32 -0.82
N VAL A 52 10.33 6.42 -1.46
CA VAL A 52 9.66 7.55 -0.79
C VAL A 52 8.26 7.14 -0.34
N SER A 53 7.42 6.64 -1.24
CA SER A 53 6.01 6.38 -0.91
C SER A 53 5.83 5.26 0.10
N LEU A 54 6.63 4.18 0.00
CA LEU A 54 6.58 3.08 0.97
C LEU A 54 7.29 3.41 2.27
N GLY A 55 8.37 4.19 2.22
CA GLY A 55 9.00 4.71 3.43
C GLY A 55 7.99 5.46 4.28
N PHE A 56 7.29 6.42 3.66
CA PHE A 56 6.21 7.16 4.30
C PHE A 56 5.10 6.25 4.85
N SER A 57 4.62 5.31 4.04
CA SER A 57 3.56 4.37 4.46
C SER A 57 4.01 3.51 5.65
N ALA A 58 5.25 3.02 5.65
CA ALA A 58 5.81 2.26 6.75
C ALA A 58 5.95 3.10 8.03
N CYS A 59 6.42 4.35 7.93
CA CYS A 59 6.51 5.29 9.04
C CYS A 59 5.13 5.51 9.69
N LEU A 60 4.09 5.75 8.89
CA LEU A 60 2.72 5.89 9.38
C LEU A 60 2.22 4.62 10.08
N ILE A 61 2.39 3.46 9.43
CA ILE A 61 1.90 2.17 9.94
C ILE A 61 2.58 1.81 11.26
N MET A 62 3.85 2.15 11.48
CA MET A 62 4.53 1.90 12.76
C MET A 62 3.89 2.64 13.95
N SER A 63 3.14 3.72 13.69
CA SER A 63 2.44 4.52 14.70
C SER A 63 0.95 4.66 14.39
N TYR A 64 0.32 3.66 13.76
CA TYR A 64 -1.05 3.73 13.24
C TYR A 64 -2.09 4.21 14.26
N GLN A 65 -1.91 3.88 15.55
CA GLN A 65 -2.79 4.29 16.65
C GLN A 65 -2.87 5.80 16.85
N ARG A 66 -1.88 6.55 16.36
CA ARG A 66 -1.83 8.00 16.46
C ARG A 66 -2.48 8.71 15.28
N ILE A 67 -2.88 8.00 14.21
CA ILE A 67 -3.61 8.61 13.09
C ILE A 67 -4.97 9.12 13.62
N PRO A 68 -5.35 10.40 13.40
CA PRO A 68 -4.89 11.33 12.37
C PRO A 68 -3.93 12.45 12.84
N SER A 69 -3.12 12.21 13.88
CA SER A 69 -2.22 13.21 14.46
C SER A 69 -1.41 13.93 13.38
N ARG A 70 -1.64 15.24 13.24
CA ARG A 70 -0.94 16.09 12.29
C ARG A 70 0.58 16.00 12.44
N ASP A 71 1.07 15.98 13.68
CA ASP A 71 2.51 15.87 13.96
C ASP A 71 3.11 14.58 13.43
N LEU A 72 2.40 13.44 13.57
CA LEU A 72 2.85 12.16 12.99
C LEU A 72 2.91 12.23 11.47
N VAL A 73 1.84 12.73 10.83
CA VAL A 73 1.78 12.79 9.36
C VAL A 73 2.86 13.72 8.82
N GLN A 74 3.03 14.89 9.44
CA GLN A 74 4.04 15.86 9.04
C GLN A 74 5.46 15.35 9.27
N SER A 75 5.73 14.64 10.38
CA SER A 75 7.06 14.07 10.63
C SER A 75 7.41 12.98 9.63
N CYS A 76 6.49 12.05 9.36
CA CYS A 76 6.70 11.00 8.36
C CYS A 76 6.87 11.60 6.95
N ALA A 77 6.08 12.61 6.60
CA ALA A 77 6.20 13.28 5.31
C ALA A 77 7.58 13.96 5.16
N MET A 78 8.02 14.68 6.21
CA MET A 78 9.33 15.33 6.24
C MET A 78 10.48 14.32 6.13
N GLU A 79 10.43 13.22 6.88
CA GLU A 79 11.46 12.17 6.88
C GLU A 79 11.69 11.57 5.48
N HIS A 80 10.62 11.46 4.69
CA HIS A 80 10.67 10.88 3.34
C HIS A 80 10.65 11.92 2.21
N GLY A 81 10.73 13.22 2.53
CA GLY A 81 10.79 14.28 1.53
C GLY A 81 9.48 14.50 0.76
N ILE A 82 8.33 14.14 1.36
CA ILE A 82 7.01 14.42 0.81
C ILE A 82 6.58 15.82 1.26
N PRO A 83 6.25 16.75 0.34
CA PRO A 83 5.68 18.04 0.72
C PRO A 83 4.34 17.82 1.45
N PHE A 84 4.27 18.26 2.71
CA PHE A 84 3.07 18.06 3.54
C PHE A 84 1.83 18.70 2.92
N GLU A 85 1.97 19.86 2.28
CA GLU A 85 0.85 20.55 1.63
C GLU A 85 0.28 19.77 0.44
N ASP A 86 1.12 19.15 -0.38
CA ASP A 86 0.66 18.32 -1.51
C ASP A 86 -0.05 17.06 -1.02
N LEU A 87 0.47 16.46 0.06
CA LEU A 87 -0.15 15.32 0.72
C LEU A 87 -1.51 15.70 1.33
N ASN A 88 -1.57 16.83 2.03
CA ASN A 88 -2.78 17.35 2.67
C ASN A 88 -3.84 17.73 1.63
N ALA A 89 -3.43 18.36 0.53
CA ALA A 89 -4.31 18.65 -0.60
C ALA A 89 -4.88 17.37 -1.22
N CYS A 90 -4.07 16.33 -1.36
CA CYS A 90 -4.52 15.06 -1.92
C CYS A 90 -5.59 14.38 -1.06
N VAL A 91 -5.50 14.43 0.28
CA VAL A 91 -6.49 13.83 1.19
C VAL A 91 -7.64 14.78 1.59
N SER A 92 -7.66 15.99 1.05
CA SER A 92 -8.76 16.95 1.28
C SER A 92 -10.07 16.49 0.61
N GLU A 93 -11.18 17.14 0.95
CA GLU A 93 -12.50 16.83 0.37
C GLU A 93 -12.54 17.00 -1.16
N GLU A 94 -11.78 17.97 -1.70
CA GLU A 94 -11.63 18.21 -3.14
C GLU A 94 -10.45 17.42 -3.75
N GLY A 95 -9.77 16.63 -2.93
CA GLY A 95 -8.60 15.86 -3.29
C GLY A 95 -8.91 14.55 -4.00
N LYS A 96 -7.88 13.73 -4.18
CA LYS A 96 -7.98 12.40 -4.82
C LYS A 96 -8.06 11.26 -3.81
N GLY A 97 -7.94 11.53 -2.51
CA GLY A 97 -7.81 10.50 -1.48
C GLY A 97 -8.96 9.49 -1.51
N LEU A 98 -10.20 9.99 -1.60
CA LEU A 98 -11.40 9.16 -1.64
C LEU A 98 -11.43 8.26 -2.88
N ASP A 99 -11.24 8.84 -4.07
CA ASP A 99 -11.19 8.11 -5.36
C ASP A 99 -10.09 7.04 -5.37
N LEU A 100 -8.91 7.39 -4.84
CA LEU A 100 -7.77 6.48 -4.75
C LEU A 100 -8.11 5.31 -3.82
N LEU A 101 -8.73 5.56 -2.66
CA LEU A 101 -9.13 4.53 -1.72
C LEU A 101 -10.18 3.61 -2.32
N GLU A 102 -11.23 4.16 -2.91
CA GLU A 102 -12.28 3.40 -3.60
C GLU A 102 -11.69 2.51 -4.71
N ALA A 103 -10.85 3.08 -5.58
CA ALA A 103 -10.18 2.34 -6.64
C ALA A 103 -9.23 1.25 -6.10
N SER A 104 -8.65 1.46 -4.92
CA SER A 104 -7.82 0.46 -4.25
C SER A 104 -8.64 -0.71 -3.69
N ILE A 105 -9.82 -0.43 -3.12
CA ILE A 105 -10.75 -1.42 -2.58
C ILE A 105 -11.29 -2.30 -3.72
N LYS A 106 -11.82 -1.67 -4.79
CA LYS A 106 -12.29 -2.38 -5.99
C LYS A 106 -11.21 -3.28 -6.60
N ARG A 107 -9.93 -2.89 -6.52
CA ARG A 107 -8.81 -3.70 -6.99
C ARG A 107 -8.58 -4.93 -6.12
N SER A 108 -8.64 -4.79 -4.80
CA SER A 108 -8.53 -5.89 -3.84
C SER A 108 -9.68 -6.89 -4.01
N GLU A 109 -10.90 -6.39 -4.19
CA GLU A 109 -12.11 -7.20 -4.45
C GLU A 109 -11.98 -7.99 -5.76
N LYS A 110 -11.62 -7.33 -6.86
CA LYS A 110 -11.41 -7.97 -8.17
C LYS A 110 -10.32 -9.05 -8.10
N ALA A 111 -9.35 -8.87 -7.21
CA ALA A 111 -8.28 -9.83 -6.97
C ALA A 111 -8.67 -10.98 -6.02
N GLY A 112 -9.88 -10.97 -5.44
CA GLY A 112 -10.31 -11.94 -4.45
C GLY A 112 -9.56 -11.86 -3.12
N VAL A 113 -8.90 -10.72 -2.82
CA VAL A 113 -8.11 -10.54 -1.60
C VAL A 113 -9.03 -10.25 -0.42
N LYS A 114 -8.99 -11.13 0.59
CA LYS A 114 -9.82 -11.04 1.81
C LYS A 114 -9.02 -10.92 3.10
N LYS A 115 -7.69 -11.03 3.02
CA LYS A 115 -6.79 -11.10 4.16
C LYS A 115 -5.67 -10.08 4.00
N SER A 116 -5.42 -9.32 5.06
CA SER A 116 -4.28 -8.42 5.14
C SER A 116 -3.26 -9.02 6.10
N CYS A 117 -2.00 -9.20 5.73
CA CYS A 117 -1.33 -8.81 4.49
C CYS A 117 -1.38 -9.94 3.43
N THR A 118 -1.74 -9.62 2.19
CA THR A 118 -1.58 -10.50 1.02
C THR A 118 -0.57 -9.89 0.06
N VAL A 119 0.52 -10.60 -0.22
CA VAL A 119 1.51 -10.18 -1.22
C VAL A 119 1.23 -10.89 -2.54
N ARG A 120 1.23 -10.12 -3.63
CA ARG A 120 1.04 -10.63 -4.99
C ARG A 120 2.22 -10.24 -5.87
N VAL A 121 2.66 -11.17 -6.72
CA VAL A 121 3.70 -10.95 -7.72
C VAL A 121 3.11 -11.31 -9.08
N GLU A 122 3.21 -10.42 -10.07
CA GLU A 122 2.61 -10.60 -11.41
C GLU A 122 1.12 -10.99 -11.37
N GLY A 123 0.38 -10.47 -10.38
CA GLY A 123 -1.05 -10.75 -10.19
C GLY A 123 -1.38 -12.09 -9.49
N GLU A 124 -0.40 -12.94 -9.22
CA GLU A 124 -0.58 -14.19 -8.50
C GLU A 124 -0.36 -13.98 -6.99
N ILE A 125 -1.10 -14.69 -6.14
CA ILE A 125 -0.84 -14.69 -4.69
C ILE A 125 0.50 -15.38 -4.45
N TRP A 126 1.42 -14.66 -3.84
CA TRP A 126 2.75 -15.17 -3.49
C TRP A 126 2.83 -15.68 -2.06
N CYS A 127 2.23 -14.95 -1.11
CA CYS A 127 2.21 -15.31 0.31
C CYS A 127 1.18 -14.45 1.06
N ILE A 128 0.55 -15.03 2.09
CA ILE A 128 -0.43 -14.37 2.95
C ILE A 128 0.05 -14.44 4.40
N MET A 129 0.03 -13.32 5.11
CA MET A 129 0.22 -13.24 6.56
C MET A 129 -1.08 -12.74 7.19
N ASP A 130 -1.75 -13.59 7.96
CA ASP A 130 -3.03 -13.28 8.58
C ASP A 130 -3.06 -13.79 10.02
N GLY A 131 -3.37 -12.92 10.98
CA GLY A 131 -3.38 -13.27 12.40
C GLY A 131 -2.06 -13.87 12.92
N GLY A 132 -0.93 -13.42 12.37
CA GLY A 132 0.41 -13.93 12.71
C GLY A 132 0.76 -15.29 12.10
N LYS A 133 -0.06 -15.82 11.18
CA LYS A 133 0.19 -17.08 10.48
C LYS A 133 0.48 -16.84 9.00
N TRP A 134 1.48 -17.54 8.49
CA TRP A 134 1.81 -17.57 7.06
C TRP A 134 1.03 -18.68 6.37
N THR A 135 0.33 -18.36 5.27
CA THR A 135 -0.33 -19.33 4.39
C THR A 135 -0.05 -19.01 2.93
N ASP A 136 -0.14 -20.02 2.07
CA ASP A 136 0.01 -19.85 0.61
C ASP A 136 1.39 -19.30 0.20
N CYS A 137 2.44 -19.59 1.00
CA CYS A 137 3.80 -19.11 0.82
C CYS A 137 4.73 -20.20 0.24
N ASN A 138 4.32 -20.86 -0.85
CA ASN A 138 5.07 -21.98 -1.44
C ASN A 138 6.50 -21.60 -1.85
N GLY A 139 6.69 -20.34 -2.26
CA GLY A 139 7.99 -19.78 -2.63
C GLY A 139 8.83 -19.31 -1.43
N GLY A 140 8.34 -19.43 -0.20
CA GLY A 140 8.94 -18.88 1.01
C GLY A 140 8.19 -17.65 1.53
N HIS A 141 8.57 -17.18 2.72
CA HIS A 141 7.96 -16.01 3.39
C HIS A 141 9.01 -15.02 3.90
N GLU A 142 10.29 -15.27 3.67
CA GLU A 142 11.35 -14.33 4.04
C GLU A 142 11.60 -13.30 2.94
N VAL A 143 12.21 -12.17 3.31
CA VAL A 143 12.57 -11.11 2.35
C VAL A 143 13.42 -11.64 1.20
N LYS A 144 14.40 -12.52 1.49
CA LYS A 144 15.29 -13.11 0.48
C LYS A 144 14.54 -13.97 -0.53
N ASP A 145 13.41 -14.55 -0.14
CA ASP A 145 12.60 -15.42 -0.98
C ASP A 145 11.77 -14.56 -1.95
N LEU A 146 11.17 -13.47 -1.45
CA LEU A 146 10.47 -12.50 -2.29
C LEU A 146 11.40 -11.85 -3.32
N VAL A 147 12.61 -11.47 -2.91
CA VAL A 147 13.62 -10.89 -3.82
C VAL A 147 13.94 -11.86 -4.96
N LYS A 148 14.20 -13.13 -4.64
CA LYS A 148 14.46 -14.17 -5.64
C LYS A 148 13.28 -14.37 -6.60
N GLU A 149 12.05 -14.37 -6.09
CA GLU A 149 10.85 -14.49 -6.93
C GLU A 149 10.77 -13.34 -7.93
N ILE A 150 10.92 -12.10 -7.46
CA ILE A 150 10.86 -10.90 -8.30
C ILE A 150 11.95 -10.93 -9.38
N GLU A 151 13.20 -11.22 -9.00
CA GLU A 151 14.31 -11.31 -9.95
C GLU A 151 14.10 -12.41 -11.00
N SER A 152 13.53 -13.56 -10.60
CA SER A 152 13.22 -14.67 -11.49
C SER A 152 12.17 -14.27 -12.55
N ARG A 153 11.09 -13.62 -12.12
CA ARG A 153 10.01 -13.13 -13.01
C ARG A 153 10.52 -12.05 -13.97
N TYR A 154 11.30 -11.11 -13.45
CA TYR A 154 11.90 -10.04 -14.27
C TYR A 154 12.80 -10.60 -15.37
N LYS A 155 13.70 -11.53 -15.04
CA LYS A 155 14.59 -12.18 -16.03
C LYS A 155 13.80 -12.93 -17.10
N THR A 156 12.76 -13.66 -16.71
CA THR A 156 11.92 -14.42 -17.64
C THR A 156 11.24 -13.50 -18.65
N ASN A 157 10.64 -12.40 -18.18
CA ASN A 157 9.95 -11.41 -19.02
C ASN A 157 10.91 -10.61 -19.91
N ALA A 158 12.17 -10.39 -19.49
CA ALA A 158 13.17 -9.70 -20.30
C ALA A 158 13.71 -10.54 -21.46
N THR A 159 13.48 -11.86 -21.44
CA THR A 159 13.96 -12.81 -22.45
C THR A 159 12.88 -13.29 -23.43
N GLY A 160 11.62 -12.91 -23.21
CA GLY A 160 10.47 -13.27 -24.05
C GLY A 160 10.01 -12.10 -24.91
#